data_AF-A0AB39VD93-F1
#
_entry.id   AF-A0AB39VD93-F1
#
_cell.length_a   1.000
_cell.length_b   1.000
_cell.length_c   1.000
_cell.angle_alpha   90.00
_cell.angle_beta   90.00
_cell.angle_gamma   90.00
#
_symmetry.space_group_name_H-M   'P 1'
#
loop_
_entity.id
_entity.type
_entity.pdbx_description
1 polymer ?
#
loop_
_entity_poly.entity_id
_entity_poly.type
_entity_poly.pdbx_seq_one_letter_code
_entity_poly.pdbx_strand_id
1 'polypeptide(L)'
;MKNKRLVLILTLMAVLTVGCSKKNDSKINNLKSQNISKNEKVTENLTKEYLKSINYSNLADKDTQQKVKESLENAGIDSNSINLFFKSVNYYNEATQNEGLIKSGFINSNNINPTYDEVAIQKIWDKKNKNFPGFNCRITAFTFMKDYVKVEKPVVKTGEMLFMDVESLKNMPFELFSKNEKDKFVNLFSEIPTKATKDVKVHVENVKNVWKERGVTFNKNSKISMISVFFHFNDEPQENILFIGHVGILIPEKDGKLMFIEKLAFQQPYQVLKFNNRTELNDYLMNKYDTAWGQPVARPFIMENDELLKEYRNNPNNKS
;
A
#
# COMPACT_ATOMS: atom_id res chain seq x y z
N MET A 1 26.63 4.88 13.01
CA MET A 1 26.03 4.02 11.96
C MET A 1 24.49 3.99 12.06
N LYS A 2 23.89 3.77 13.24
CA LYS A 2 22.42 3.88 13.46
C LYS A 2 21.77 5.18 12.92
N ASN A 3 22.39 6.34 13.13
CA ASN A 3 21.83 7.62 12.68
C ASN A 3 21.87 7.81 11.15
N LYS A 4 22.72 7.08 10.41
CA LYS A 4 22.73 7.15 8.92
C LYS A 4 21.61 6.30 8.32
N ARG A 5 21.33 5.13 8.90
CA ARG A 5 20.20 4.26 8.51
C ARG A 5 18.85 4.95 8.72
N LEU A 6 18.66 5.60 9.87
CA LEU A 6 17.42 6.33 10.17
C LEU A 6 17.16 7.48 9.18
N VAL A 7 18.20 8.20 8.76
CA VAL A 7 18.09 9.30 7.76
C VAL A 7 17.78 8.76 6.36
N LEU A 8 18.32 7.61 5.96
CA LEU A 8 18.01 6.98 4.67
C LEU A 8 16.57 6.43 4.61
N ILE A 9 16.10 5.84 5.71
CA ILE A 9 14.71 5.37 5.89
C ILE A 9 13.72 6.54 5.84
N LEU A 10 14.05 7.68 6.45
CA LEU A 10 13.27 8.91 6.37
C LEU A 10 13.19 9.46 4.93
N THR A 11 14.27 9.37 4.14
CA THR A 11 14.23 9.76 2.72
C THR A 11 13.46 8.78 1.84
N LEU A 12 13.45 7.48 2.13
CA LEU A 12 12.62 6.51 1.40
C LEU A 12 11.12 6.71 1.64
N MET A 13 10.72 7.24 2.80
CA MET A 13 9.33 7.67 3.05
C MET A 13 9.00 9.05 2.46
N ALA A 14 10.00 9.88 2.14
CA ALA A 14 9.82 11.28 1.71
C ALA A 14 10.16 11.57 0.24
N VAL A 15 10.73 10.62 -0.52
CA VAL A 15 11.11 10.85 -1.92
C VAL A 15 10.15 10.15 -2.88
N LEU A 16 9.03 10.79 -3.15
CA LEU A 16 8.34 10.66 -4.44
C LEU A 16 7.63 11.98 -4.78
N THR A 17 8.38 13.01 -5.18
CA THR A 17 7.92 13.91 -6.25
C THR A 17 9.09 14.55 -6.99
N VAL A 18 9.00 14.50 -8.32
CA VAL A 18 9.25 15.55 -9.33
C VAL A 18 9.89 14.89 -10.56
N GLY A 19 9.04 14.38 -11.45
CA GLY A 19 9.40 14.05 -12.82
C GLY A 19 8.85 15.13 -13.75
N CYS A 20 9.67 16.13 -14.09
CA CYS A 20 9.34 17.13 -15.10
C CYS A 20 9.15 16.47 -16.48
N SER A 21 7.96 16.56 -17.06
CA SER A 21 7.73 16.20 -18.46
C SER A 21 8.14 17.38 -19.35
N LYS A 22 9.23 17.21 -20.12
CA LYS A 22 9.52 18.07 -21.28
C LYS A 22 8.95 17.40 -22.52
N LYS A 23 7.99 18.08 -23.15
CA LYS A 23 7.57 17.86 -24.54
C LYS A 23 8.79 17.92 -25.45
N ASN A 24 8.89 16.98 -26.39
CA ASN A 24 9.56 17.24 -27.66
C ASN A 24 8.75 16.62 -28.80
N ASP A 25 8.56 17.45 -29.81
CA ASP A 25 7.68 17.26 -30.95
C ASP A 25 8.16 16.20 -31.95
N SER A 26 7.17 15.75 -32.70
CA SER A 26 7.17 14.91 -33.89
C SER A 26 8.40 14.99 -34.79
N LYS A 27 8.82 13.82 -35.31
CA LYS A 27 9.12 13.66 -36.74
C LYS A 27 8.58 12.32 -37.25
N ILE A 28 7.59 12.44 -38.13
CA ILE A 28 7.01 11.42 -38.99
C ILE A 28 8.08 11.00 -40.02
N ASN A 29 8.26 9.69 -40.22
CA ASN A 29 8.81 9.17 -41.47
C ASN A 29 7.93 8.00 -41.93
N ASN A 30 7.25 8.24 -43.05
CA ASN A 30 6.50 7.27 -43.84
C ASN A 30 7.46 6.28 -44.51
N LEU A 31 7.13 4.99 -44.49
CA LEU A 31 7.49 4.04 -45.54
C LEU A 31 6.37 3.00 -45.69
N LYS A 32 5.99 2.79 -46.95
CA LYS A 32 4.78 2.12 -47.43
C LYS A 32 4.88 0.58 -47.38
N SER A 33 3.73 0.00 -47.06
CA SER A 33 3.13 -1.29 -47.46
C SER A 33 3.98 -2.34 -48.22
N GLN A 34 3.94 -3.57 -47.72
CA GLN A 34 3.71 -4.77 -48.56
C GLN A 34 2.80 -5.76 -47.82
N ASN A 35 1.71 -6.14 -48.48
CA ASN A 35 0.74 -7.15 -48.07
C ASN A 35 1.30 -8.55 -48.28
N ILE A 36 1.27 -9.40 -47.24
CA ILE A 36 1.24 -10.86 -47.41
C ILE A 36 0.20 -11.40 -46.42
N SER A 37 -0.89 -11.92 -46.97
CA SER A 37 -1.92 -12.68 -46.26
C SER A 37 -1.38 -14.06 -45.86
N LYS A 38 -1.36 -14.37 -44.57
CA LYS A 38 -1.44 -15.74 -44.07
C LYS A 38 -2.33 -15.78 -42.83
N ASN A 39 -3.35 -16.64 -42.92
CA ASN A 39 -4.20 -17.05 -41.82
C ASN A 39 -3.36 -17.60 -40.66
N GLU A 40 -3.29 -16.85 -39.57
CA GLU A 40 -2.98 -17.39 -38.25
C GLU A 40 -4.11 -16.99 -37.31
N LYS A 41 -4.61 -18.00 -36.58
CA LYS A 41 -5.60 -17.84 -35.52
C LYS A 41 -5.13 -16.75 -34.56
N VAL A 42 -5.81 -15.62 -34.60
CA VAL A 42 -5.68 -14.56 -33.59
C VAL A 42 -6.27 -15.12 -32.31
N THR A 43 -5.42 -15.74 -31.50
CA THR A 43 -5.65 -15.80 -30.06
C THR A 43 -5.53 -14.36 -29.61
N GLU A 44 -6.68 -13.69 -29.43
CA GLU A 44 -6.76 -12.38 -28.77
C GLU A 44 -6.18 -12.52 -27.36
N ASN A 45 -4.86 -12.38 -27.24
CA ASN A 45 -4.26 -11.85 -26.03
C ASN A 45 -4.71 -10.39 -25.97
N LEU A 46 -5.94 -10.16 -25.50
CA LEU A 46 -6.38 -8.86 -25.04
C LEU A 46 -5.35 -8.40 -24.00
N THR A 47 -4.38 -7.60 -24.44
CA THR A 47 -3.46 -6.92 -23.55
C THR A 47 -4.34 -6.07 -22.63
N LYS A 48 -4.56 -6.55 -21.40
CA LYS A 48 -5.38 -5.85 -20.41
C LYS A 48 -4.89 -4.41 -20.32
N GLU A 49 -5.75 -3.47 -20.69
CA GLU A 49 -5.41 -2.04 -20.69
C GLU A 49 -4.91 -1.62 -19.31
N TYR A 50 -3.95 -0.70 -19.28
CA TYR A 50 -3.41 -0.18 -18.02
C TYR A 50 -4.37 0.84 -17.44
N LEU A 51 -4.52 0.86 -16.10
CA LEU A 51 -5.41 1.79 -15.41
C LEU A 51 -5.14 3.26 -15.80
N LYS A 52 -6.19 3.97 -16.22
CA LYS A 52 -6.13 5.37 -16.69
C LYS A 52 -6.76 6.38 -15.74
N SER A 53 -7.73 5.95 -14.95
CA SER A 53 -8.38 6.81 -13.96
C SER A 53 -8.75 6.02 -12.71
N ILE A 54 -8.96 6.72 -11.61
CA ILE A 54 -9.28 6.12 -10.33
C ILE A 54 -10.42 6.86 -9.63
N ASN A 55 -11.36 6.10 -9.10
CA ASN A 55 -12.41 6.61 -8.22
C ASN A 55 -11.91 6.55 -6.77
N TYR A 56 -11.82 7.69 -6.09
CA TYR A 56 -11.38 7.72 -4.71
C TYR A 56 -12.03 8.82 -3.88
N SER A 57 -11.99 8.65 -2.55
CA SER A 57 -12.44 9.62 -1.55
C SER A 57 -11.42 9.73 -0.41
N ASN A 58 -11.39 10.89 0.25
CA ASN A 58 -10.62 11.13 1.47
C ASN A 58 -11.43 10.97 2.77
N LEU A 59 -12.69 10.50 2.67
CA LEU A 59 -13.56 10.29 3.83
C LEU A 59 -13.78 11.57 4.67
N ALA A 60 -13.77 12.74 4.05
CA ALA A 60 -13.96 14.01 4.76
C ALA A 60 -15.41 14.24 5.20
N ASP A 61 -16.38 13.73 4.43
CA ASP A 61 -17.80 13.86 4.69
C ASP A 61 -18.42 12.62 5.35
N LYS A 62 -19.48 12.85 6.14
CA LYS A 62 -20.18 11.80 6.88
C LYS A 62 -20.93 10.83 5.98
N ASP A 63 -21.47 11.29 4.85
CA ASP A 63 -22.22 10.43 3.93
C ASP A 63 -21.33 9.36 3.32
N THR A 64 -20.10 9.73 2.92
CA THR A 64 -19.11 8.78 2.41
C THR A 64 -18.59 7.85 3.50
N GLN A 65 -18.35 8.38 4.71
CA GLN A 65 -18.00 7.52 5.86
C GLN A 65 -19.10 6.47 6.12
N GLN A 66 -20.38 6.87 6.07
CA GLN A 66 -21.51 5.96 6.27
C GLN A 66 -21.59 4.87 5.19
N LYS A 67 -21.43 5.22 3.92
CA LYS A 67 -21.39 4.23 2.82
C LYS A 67 -20.23 3.24 2.97
N VAL A 68 -19.05 3.72 3.36
CA VAL A 68 -17.87 2.86 3.59
C VAL A 68 -18.09 1.97 4.81
N LYS A 69 -18.70 2.49 5.87
CA LYS A 69 -19.10 1.71 7.05
C LYS A 69 -20.01 0.55 6.66
N GLU A 70 -21.06 0.82 5.89
CA GLU A 70 -21.98 -0.22 5.41
C GLU A 70 -21.26 -1.27 4.56
N SER A 71 -20.36 -0.88 3.66
CA SER A 71 -19.55 -1.85 2.88
C SER A 71 -18.68 -2.73 3.78
N LEU A 72 -18.07 -2.16 4.84
CA LEU A 72 -17.29 -2.92 5.83
C LEU A 72 -18.17 -3.90 6.64
N GLU A 73 -19.34 -3.45 7.11
CA GLU A 73 -20.29 -4.30 7.83
C GLU A 73 -20.78 -5.47 6.94
N ASN A 74 -21.10 -5.19 5.67
CA ASN A 74 -21.50 -6.21 4.69
C ASN A 74 -20.37 -7.22 4.37
N ALA A 75 -19.11 -6.81 4.52
CA ALA A 75 -17.95 -7.67 4.40
C ALA A 75 -17.70 -8.52 5.67
N GLY A 76 -18.49 -8.32 6.73
CA GLY A 76 -18.38 -9.05 7.99
C GLY A 76 -17.22 -8.57 8.87
N ILE A 77 -16.81 -7.30 8.71
CA ILE A 77 -15.76 -6.70 9.54
C ILE A 77 -16.29 -6.42 10.94
N ASP A 78 -15.48 -6.73 11.97
CA ASP A 78 -15.83 -6.46 13.36
C ASP A 78 -16.15 -4.98 13.61
N SER A 79 -17.24 -4.72 14.34
CA SER A 79 -17.75 -3.37 14.56
C SER A 79 -16.78 -2.51 15.38
N ASN A 80 -16.00 -3.08 16.29
CA ASN A 80 -14.99 -2.33 17.03
C ASN A 80 -13.86 -1.89 16.11
N SER A 81 -13.40 -2.77 15.21
CA SER A 81 -12.39 -2.45 14.20
C SER A 81 -12.85 -1.34 13.25
N ILE A 82 -14.13 -1.38 12.81
CA ILE A 82 -14.75 -0.29 12.04
C ILE A 82 -14.78 1.03 12.83
N ASN A 83 -15.22 0.99 14.09
CA ASN A 83 -15.31 2.18 14.94
C ASN A 83 -13.93 2.82 15.19
N LEU A 84 -12.90 2.01 15.45
CA LEU A 84 -11.52 2.47 15.61
C LEU A 84 -10.96 3.09 14.33
N PHE A 85 -11.28 2.52 13.17
CA PHE A 85 -10.91 3.09 11.88
C PHE A 85 -11.52 4.49 11.70
N PHE A 86 -12.83 4.65 11.86
CA PHE A 86 -13.46 5.96 11.69
C PHE A 86 -13.06 6.96 12.77
N LYS A 87 -12.74 6.51 13.99
CA LYS A 87 -12.14 7.36 15.02
C LYS A 87 -10.79 7.92 14.53
N SER A 88 -9.98 7.10 13.89
CA SER A 88 -8.68 7.49 13.31
C SER A 88 -8.82 8.45 12.11
N VAL A 89 -9.79 8.19 11.23
CA VAL A 89 -10.14 9.08 10.11
C VAL A 89 -10.56 10.45 10.62
N ASN A 90 -11.53 10.51 11.55
CA ASN A 90 -12.04 11.78 12.08
C ASN A 90 -10.95 12.54 12.84
N TYR A 91 -10.13 11.86 13.64
CA TYR A 91 -9.01 12.48 14.33
C TYR A 91 -8.02 13.13 13.34
N TYR A 92 -7.66 12.43 12.26
CA TYR A 92 -6.77 12.98 11.25
C TYR A 92 -7.39 14.16 10.51
N ASN A 93 -8.64 14.04 10.08
CA ASN A 93 -9.37 15.08 9.35
C ASN A 93 -9.51 16.37 10.18
N GLU A 94 -9.83 16.24 11.47
CA GLU A 94 -9.90 17.36 12.41
C GLU A 94 -8.51 17.95 12.73
N ALA A 95 -7.49 17.11 12.86
CA ALA A 95 -6.13 17.55 13.16
C ALA A 95 -5.54 18.36 12.00
N THR A 96 -5.78 17.91 10.77
CA THR A 96 -5.29 18.54 9.52
C THR A 96 -6.22 19.60 8.96
N GLN A 97 -7.39 19.84 9.58
CA GLN A 97 -8.41 20.76 9.09
C GLN A 97 -8.88 20.42 7.66
N ASN A 98 -8.81 19.15 7.29
CA ASN A 98 -9.06 18.64 5.95
C ASN A 98 -8.20 19.32 4.85
N GLU A 99 -6.99 19.78 5.17
CA GLU A 99 -6.11 20.45 4.21
C GLU A 99 -5.86 19.57 2.97
N GLY A 100 -6.12 20.12 1.78
CA GLY A 100 -5.97 19.41 0.50
C GLY A 100 -6.93 18.22 0.25
N LEU A 101 -7.86 17.92 1.17
CA LEU A 101 -8.74 16.74 1.03
C LEU A 101 -9.94 17.02 0.12
N ILE A 102 -10.38 15.97 -0.58
CA ILE A 102 -11.72 15.92 -1.19
C ILE A 102 -12.75 16.09 -0.08
N LYS A 103 -13.50 17.19 -0.14
CA LYS A 103 -14.43 17.58 0.94
C LYS A 103 -15.69 16.73 1.00
N SER A 104 -16.14 16.17 -0.14
CA SER A 104 -17.32 15.32 -0.18
C SER A 104 -17.26 14.30 -1.30
N GLY A 105 -17.71 13.08 -1.01
CA GLY A 105 -17.98 12.06 -2.01
C GLY A 105 -16.73 11.40 -2.59
N PHE A 106 -16.95 10.68 -3.69
CA PHE A 106 -15.90 10.14 -4.54
C PHE A 106 -15.70 11.06 -5.74
N ILE A 107 -14.46 11.22 -6.17
CA ILE A 107 -14.12 11.82 -7.48
C ILE A 107 -13.54 10.77 -8.39
N ASN A 108 -13.71 10.94 -9.70
CA ASN A 108 -12.95 10.22 -10.71
C ASN A 108 -11.77 11.09 -11.17
N SER A 109 -10.54 10.60 -11.00
CA SER A 109 -9.32 11.32 -11.37
C SER A 109 -8.54 10.58 -12.45
N ASN A 110 -8.14 11.29 -13.50
CA ASN A 110 -7.18 10.79 -14.50
C ASN A 110 -5.75 10.73 -13.96
N ASN A 111 -5.45 11.45 -12.88
CA ASN A 111 -4.22 11.24 -12.12
C ASN A 111 -4.47 10.10 -11.12
N ILE A 112 -3.93 8.92 -11.42
CA ILE A 112 -4.08 7.74 -10.57
C ILE A 112 -3.24 7.80 -9.28
N ASN A 113 -2.33 8.78 -9.14
CA ASN A 113 -1.58 9.05 -7.91
C ASN A 113 -1.92 10.45 -7.37
N PRO A 114 -2.96 10.59 -6.56
CA PRO A 114 -3.31 11.86 -5.94
C PRO A 114 -2.13 12.47 -5.19
N THR A 115 -1.88 13.75 -5.41
CA THR A 115 -0.80 14.52 -4.78
C THR A 115 -1.35 15.43 -3.69
N TYR A 116 -0.67 15.49 -2.55
CA TYR A 116 -1.04 16.33 -1.42
C TYR A 116 0.14 17.20 -1.01
N ASP A 117 -0.12 18.40 -0.49
CA ASP A 117 0.92 19.24 0.10
C ASP A 117 1.26 18.70 1.50
N GLU A 118 2.12 17.68 1.53
CA GLU A 118 2.55 17.01 2.76
C GLU A 118 3.22 17.96 3.75
N VAL A 119 3.91 18.99 3.24
CA VAL A 119 4.58 20.00 4.07
C VAL A 119 3.54 20.87 4.77
N ALA A 120 2.51 21.34 4.04
CA ALA A 120 1.41 22.08 4.62
C ALA A 120 0.64 21.23 5.64
N ILE A 121 0.32 19.98 5.30
CA ILE A 121 -0.38 19.06 6.19
C ILE A 121 0.42 18.80 7.46
N GLN A 122 1.72 18.49 7.36
CA GLN A 122 2.60 18.25 8.50
C GLN A 122 2.67 19.48 9.42
N LYS A 123 2.80 20.69 8.85
CA LYS A 123 2.81 21.94 9.64
C LYS A 123 1.53 22.14 10.45
N ILE A 124 0.37 21.72 9.93
CA ILE A 124 -0.90 21.79 10.65
C ILE A 124 -0.97 20.69 11.70
N TRP A 125 -0.54 19.47 11.35
CA TRP A 125 -0.48 18.32 12.24
C TRP A 125 0.36 18.59 13.49
N ASP A 126 1.58 19.10 13.32
CA ASP A 126 2.54 19.32 14.41
C ASP A 126 2.05 20.34 15.44
N LYS A 127 1.18 21.27 15.04
CA LYS A 127 0.57 22.24 15.97
C LYS A 127 -0.30 21.54 17.03
N LYS A 128 -0.94 20.42 16.66
CA LYS A 128 -1.82 19.63 17.54
C LYS A 128 -1.12 18.40 18.12
N ASN A 129 -0.12 17.85 17.41
CA ASN A 129 0.43 16.51 17.67
C ASN A 129 1.97 16.50 17.76
N LYS A 130 2.53 17.02 18.85
CA LYS A 130 3.99 17.20 19.00
C LYS A 130 4.80 15.90 19.03
N ASN A 131 4.28 14.84 19.67
CA ASN A 131 5.00 13.59 19.90
C ASN A 131 4.34 12.38 19.22
N PHE A 132 3.34 12.62 18.37
CA PHE A 132 2.58 11.57 17.72
C PHE A 132 2.68 11.74 16.21
N PRO A 133 3.44 10.88 15.51
CA PRO A 133 3.59 10.95 14.05
C PRO A 133 2.27 10.77 13.29
N GLY A 134 1.25 10.16 13.92
CA GLY A 134 0.02 9.74 13.27
C GLY A 134 -0.02 8.23 13.05
N PHE A 135 -1.10 7.73 12.46
CA PHE A 135 -1.18 6.33 12.04
C PHE A 135 -0.82 6.20 10.55
N ASN A 136 -0.12 5.12 10.19
CA ASN A 136 0.32 4.82 8.83
C ASN A 136 -0.45 3.63 8.22
N CYS A 137 -0.02 3.19 7.02
CA CYS A 137 -0.55 2.05 6.29
C CYS A 137 -0.63 0.78 7.15
N ARG A 138 0.47 0.39 7.79
CA ARG A 138 0.58 -0.84 8.59
C ARG A 138 -0.37 -0.84 9.78
N ILE A 139 -0.37 0.24 10.57
CA ILE A 139 -1.26 0.37 11.72
C ILE A 139 -2.73 0.32 11.26
N THR A 140 -3.06 1.07 10.21
CA THR A 140 -4.43 1.12 9.67
C THR A 140 -4.90 -0.24 9.16
N ALA A 141 -4.07 -0.94 8.39
CA ALA A 141 -4.40 -2.28 7.89
C ALA A 141 -4.55 -3.28 9.03
N PHE A 142 -3.69 -3.22 10.06
CA PHE A 142 -3.78 -4.11 11.20
C PHE A 142 -5.01 -3.85 12.09
N THR A 143 -5.49 -2.62 12.17
CA THR A 143 -6.78 -2.31 12.82
C THR A 143 -7.91 -3.18 12.29
N PHE A 144 -7.93 -3.48 10.99
CA PHE A 144 -8.88 -4.41 10.41
C PHE A 144 -8.45 -5.86 10.51
N MET A 145 -7.18 -6.15 10.22
CA MET A 145 -6.70 -7.53 10.05
C MET A 145 -6.46 -8.29 11.35
N LYS A 146 -6.36 -7.63 12.50
CA LYS A 146 -6.02 -8.24 13.80
C LYS A 146 -6.90 -9.44 14.19
N ASP A 147 -8.14 -9.48 13.71
CA ASP A 147 -9.10 -10.57 13.97
C ASP A 147 -9.09 -11.65 12.86
N TYR A 148 -8.46 -11.37 11.73
CA TYR A 148 -8.42 -12.24 10.53
C TYR A 148 -7.03 -12.81 10.24
N VAL A 149 -6.01 -12.40 11.00
CA VAL A 149 -4.66 -12.94 10.95
C VAL A 149 -4.25 -13.50 12.31
N LYS A 150 -3.84 -14.77 12.32
CA LYS A 150 -3.18 -15.38 13.48
C LYS A 150 -1.69 -15.16 13.36
N VAL A 151 -1.03 -14.97 14.50
CA VAL A 151 0.43 -14.90 14.63
C VAL A 151 0.77 -15.54 15.96
N GLU A 152 1.49 -16.66 15.94
CA GLU A 152 1.63 -17.53 17.12
C GLU A 152 3.06 -17.58 17.68
N LYS A 153 4.08 -17.33 16.86
CA LYS A 153 5.48 -17.50 17.26
C LYS A 153 6.23 -16.17 17.18
N PRO A 154 6.63 -15.57 18.32
CA PRO A 154 7.22 -14.21 18.35
C PRO A 154 8.51 -14.11 17.54
N VAL A 155 8.76 -12.94 16.95
CA VAL A 155 10.05 -12.64 16.31
C VAL A 155 11.10 -12.43 17.40
N VAL A 156 12.27 -13.03 17.21
CA VAL A 156 13.40 -12.94 18.15
C VAL A 156 14.00 -11.52 18.20
N LYS A 157 13.88 -10.75 17.12
CA LYS A 157 14.39 -9.37 17.01
C LYS A 157 13.53 -8.53 16.08
N THR A 158 13.02 -7.41 16.57
CA THR A 158 12.33 -6.39 15.76
C THR A 158 13.34 -5.63 14.90
N GLY A 159 13.09 -5.58 13.60
CA GLY A 159 13.89 -4.81 12.63
C GLY A 159 13.74 -3.29 12.78
N GLU A 160 14.66 -2.52 12.20
CA GLU A 160 14.65 -1.05 12.30
C GLU A 160 13.50 -0.41 11.51
N MET A 161 12.93 -1.13 10.53
CA MET A 161 11.86 -0.65 9.64
C MET A 161 10.51 -0.38 10.32
N LEU A 162 10.35 -0.78 11.59
CA LEU A 162 9.14 -0.54 12.41
C LEU A 162 9.29 0.60 13.42
N PHE A 163 10.43 1.31 13.44
CA PHE A 163 10.70 2.34 14.44
C PHE A 163 9.57 3.37 14.56
N MET A 164 9.14 3.96 13.43
CA MET A 164 8.08 4.97 13.42
C MET A 164 6.72 4.41 13.83
N ASP A 165 6.43 3.15 13.51
CA ASP A 165 5.19 2.47 13.91
C ASP A 165 5.15 2.27 15.42
N VAL A 166 6.26 1.82 16.00
CA VAL A 166 6.40 1.63 17.44
C VAL A 166 6.29 2.97 18.17
N GLU A 167 6.93 4.02 17.66
CA GLU A 167 6.80 5.38 18.23
C GLU A 167 5.36 5.91 18.14
N SER A 168 4.67 5.67 17.02
CA SER A 168 3.25 5.99 16.88
C SER A 168 2.39 5.22 17.89
N LEU A 169 2.58 3.91 18.02
CA LEU A 169 1.80 3.08 18.96
C LEU A 169 2.08 3.41 20.43
N LYS A 170 3.24 3.98 20.74
CA LYS A 170 3.58 4.45 22.09
C LYS A 170 2.89 5.77 22.43
N ASN A 171 2.76 6.67 21.47
CA ASN A 171 2.29 8.04 21.67
C ASN A 171 0.85 8.28 21.17
N MET A 172 0.11 7.22 20.83
CA MET A 172 -1.23 7.36 20.24
C MET A 172 -2.24 8.02 21.19
N PRO A 173 -3.13 8.89 20.67
CA PRO A 173 -4.12 9.62 21.47
C PRO A 173 -5.25 8.74 22.02
N PHE A 174 -5.41 7.54 21.46
CA PHE A 174 -6.35 6.53 21.92
C PHE A 174 -5.82 5.15 21.54
N GLU A 175 -6.07 4.17 22.40
CA GLU A 175 -5.55 2.82 22.21
C GLU A 175 -6.25 2.10 21.05
N LEU A 176 -5.47 1.60 20.08
CA LEU A 176 -5.94 0.74 18.99
C LEU A 176 -5.78 -0.75 19.30
N PHE A 177 -4.70 -1.09 20.01
CA PHE A 177 -4.20 -2.45 20.19
C PHE A 177 -3.87 -2.69 21.66
N SER A 178 -4.35 -3.80 22.20
CA SER A 178 -3.85 -4.41 23.42
C SER A 178 -2.36 -4.76 23.29
N LYS A 179 -1.71 -5.05 24.41
CA LYS A 179 -0.30 -5.46 24.43
C LYS A 179 -0.03 -6.67 23.51
N ASN A 180 -0.88 -7.70 23.58
CA ASN A 180 -0.76 -8.89 22.73
C ASN A 180 -0.95 -8.56 21.23
N GLU A 181 -1.88 -7.66 20.90
CA GLU A 181 -2.04 -7.21 19.51
C GLU A 181 -0.83 -6.40 19.02
N LYS A 182 -0.19 -5.60 19.87
CA LYS A 182 1.07 -4.91 19.53
C LYS A 182 2.20 -5.89 19.23
N ASP A 183 2.30 -6.98 19.99
CA ASP A 183 3.30 -8.03 19.74
C ASP A 183 3.03 -8.77 18.41
N LYS A 184 1.75 -9.07 18.12
CA LYS A 184 1.34 -9.63 16.80
C LYS A 184 1.65 -8.66 15.65
N PHE A 185 1.39 -7.37 15.83
CA PHE A 185 1.68 -6.32 14.85
C PHE A 185 3.18 -6.30 14.51
N VAL A 186 4.02 -6.21 15.53
CA VAL A 186 5.48 -6.21 15.37
C VAL A 186 5.93 -7.46 14.63
N ASN A 187 5.37 -8.60 14.96
CA ASN A 187 5.76 -9.86 14.36
C ASN A 187 5.37 -9.98 12.88
N LEU A 188 4.15 -9.58 12.53
CA LEU A 188 3.65 -9.62 11.16
C LEU A 188 4.46 -8.70 10.23
N PHE A 189 4.75 -7.47 10.67
CA PHE A 189 5.37 -6.44 9.83
C PHE A 189 6.89 -6.32 9.98
N SER A 190 7.53 -7.13 10.84
CA SER A 190 9.00 -7.15 10.94
C SER A 190 9.61 -7.57 9.61
N GLU A 191 10.72 -6.92 9.26
CA GLU A 191 11.50 -7.23 8.06
C GLU A 191 11.92 -8.71 8.00
N ILE A 192 12.21 -9.16 6.78
CA ILE A 192 12.52 -10.54 6.46
C ILE A 192 13.89 -10.57 5.79
N PRO A 193 14.92 -11.17 6.40
CA PRO A 193 16.21 -11.37 5.73
C PRO A 193 16.02 -12.14 4.41
N THR A 194 16.69 -11.71 3.36
CA THR A 194 16.60 -12.35 2.03
C THR A 194 17.97 -12.45 1.35
N LYS A 195 18.00 -13.06 0.16
CA LYS A 195 19.20 -13.19 -0.67
C LYS A 195 19.30 -12.00 -1.64
N ALA A 196 20.52 -11.62 -2.00
CA ALA A 196 20.80 -10.64 -3.05
C ALA A 196 20.44 -11.17 -4.45
N THR A 197 19.14 -11.16 -4.79
CA THR A 197 18.63 -11.53 -6.12
C THR A 197 17.52 -10.59 -6.57
N LYS A 198 17.35 -10.49 -7.89
CA LYS A 198 16.23 -9.77 -8.53
C LYS A 198 15.00 -10.65 -8.78
N ASP A 199 15.11 -11.96 -8.54
CA ASP A 199 14.00 -12.89 -8.77
C ASP A 199 12.92 -12.76 -7.70
N VAL A 200 11.78 -12.19 -8.07
CA VAL A 200 10.60 -12.03 -7.20
C VAL A 200 10.10 -13.38 -6.69
N LYS A 201 10.21 -14.48 -7.44
CA LYS A 201 9.73 -15.80 -6.99
C LYS A 201 10.51 -16.28 -5.77
N VAL A 202 11.83 -16.05 -5.74
CA VAL A 202 12.67 -16.37 -4.58
C VAL A 202 12.21 -15.59 -3.35
N HIS A 203 11.86 -14.32 -3.54
CA HIS A 203 11.38 -13.45 -2.46
C HIS A 203 10.00 -13.85 -1.94
N VAL A 204 9.06 -14.18 -2.83
CA VAL A 204 7.72 -14.68 -2.46
C VAL A 204 7.83 -15.95 -1.62
N GLU A 205 8.59 -16.94 -2.07
CA GLU A 205 8.79 -18.18 -1.31
C GLU A 205 9.46 -17.94 0.05
N ASN A 206 10.41 -17.00 0.10
CA ASN A 206 11.04 -16.60 1.36
C ASN A 206 10.03 -15.97 2.34
N VAL A 207 9.17 -15.06 1.87
CA VAL A 207 8.10 -14.48 2.70
C VAL A 207 7.19 -15.57 3.24
N LYS A 208 6.72 -16.49 2.38
CA LYS A 208 5.85 -17.60 2.79
C LYS A 208 6.50 -18.48 3.87
N ASN A 209 7.78 -18.81 3.70
CA ASN A 209 8.52 -19.61 4.68
C ASN A 209 8.65 -18.89 6.02
N VAL A 210 9.07 -17.63 6.02
CA VAL A 210 9.26 -16.87 7.26
C VAL A 210 7.94 -16.58 7.96
N TRP A 211 6.86 -16.31 7.23
CA TRP A 211 5.52 -16.19 7.81
C TRP A 211 5.01 -17.50 8.40
N LYS A 212 5.26 -18.64 7.75
CA LYS A 212 4.99 -19.96 8.33
C LYS A 212 5.77 -20.20 9.63
N GLU A 213 7.05 -19.81 9.67
CA GLU A 213 7.89 -19.90 10.87
C GLU A 213 7.38 -19.02 12.01
N ARG A 214 6.84 -17.82 11.70
CA ARG A 214 6.19 -16.90 12.65
C ARG A 214 4.77 -17.35 13.06
N GLY A 215 4.25 -18.43 12.45
CA GLY A 215 2.88 -18.89 12.67
C GLY A 215 1.83 -17.91 12.15
N VAL A 216 2.15 -17.17 11.08
CA VAL A 216 1.21 -16.28 10.40
C VAL A 216 0.22 -17.14 9.60
N THR A 217 -1.07 -16.94 9.81
CA THR A 217 -2.12 -17.62 9.03
C THR A 217 -3.31 -16.70 8.85
N PHE A 218 -3.77 -16.56 7.61
CA PHE A 218 -4.92 -15.73 7.25
C PHE A 218 -6.21 -16.55 7.25
N ASN A 219 -7.31 -15.94 7.70
CA ASN A 219 -8.63 -16.55 7.65
C ASN A 219 -9.15 -16.61 6.20
N LYS A 220 -9.08 -17.79 5.59
CA LYS A 220 -9.52 -18.03 4.21
C LYS A 220 -11.03 -17.89 3.97
N ASN A 221 -11.83 -17.88 5.04
CA ASN A 221 -13.28 -17.72 4.96
C ASN A 221 -13.72 -16.24 5.06
N SER A 222 -12.79 -15.33 5.32
CA SER A 222 -13.09 -13.90 5.41
C SER A 222 -13.17 -13.24 4.02
N LYS A 223 -13.97 -12.19 3.90
CA LYS A 223 -14.07 -11.39 2.66
C LYS A 223 -12.98 -10.34 2.55
N ILE A 224 -12.24 -10.08 3.63
CA ILE A 224 -11.16 -9.10 3.68
C ILE A 224 -9.84 -9.72 3.28
N SER A 225 -9.03 -8.98 2.54
CA SER A 225 -7.67 -9.38 2.21
C SER A 225 -6.69 -8.26 2.54
N MET A 226 -5.53 -8.64 3.09
CA MET A 226 -4.41 -7.72 3.28
C MET A 226 -3.60 -7.65 2.00
N ILE A 227 -3.48 -6.47 1.40
CA ILE A 227 -2.70 -6.26 0.17
C ILE A 227 -1.39 -5.59 0.57
N SER A 228 -0.29 -6.33 0.46
CA SER A 228 1.04 -5.89 0.90
C SER A 228 1.97 -5.68 -0.30
N VAL A 229 2.57 -4.49 -0.39
CA VAL A 229 3.64 -4.19 -1.34
C VAL A 229 4.97 -4.37 -0.64
N PHE A 230 5.70 -5.41 -1.04
CA PHE A 230 7.02 -5.72 -0.53
C PHE A 230 8.09 -5.00 -1.33
N PHE A 231 9.07 -4.46 -0.62
CA PHE A 231 10.28 -3.84 -1.17
C PHE A 231 11.48 -4.69 -0.78
N HIS A 232 12.44 -4.78 -1.70
CA HIS A 232 13.75 -5.36 -1.45
C HIS A 232 14.72 -4.21 -1.20
N PHE A 233 15.25 -4.14 0.03
CA PHE A 233 16.25 -3.16 0.42
C PHE A 233 17.61 -3.84 0.65
N ASN A 234 18.66 -3.16 0.20
CA ASN A 234 20.04 -3.56 0.35
C ASN A 234 20.80 -2.34 0.88
N ASP A 235 21.26 -2.42 2.13
CA ASP A 235 22.09 -1.37 2.75
C ASP A 235 23.57 -1.61 2.46
N GLU A 236 23.98 -2.87 2.51
CA GLU A 236 25.31 -3.36 2.20
C GLU A 236 25.19 -4.65 1.38
N PRO A 237 26.21 -5.05 0.58
CA PRO A 237 26.14 -6.24 -0.27
C PRO A 237 25.64 -7.51 0.44
N GLN A 238 25.92 -7.64 1.74
CA GLN A 238 25.53 -8.80 2.55
C GLN A 238 24.22 -8.62 3.33
N GLU A 239 23.71 -7.40 3.51
CA GLU A 239 22.48 -7.13 4.25
C GLU A 239 21.33 -6.84 3.29
N ASN A 240 20.57 -7.89 2.97
CA ASN A 240 19.40 -7.81 2.10
C ASN A 240 18.16 -8.16 2.92
N ILE A 241 17.16 -7.28 2.87
CA ILE A 241 15.89 -7.48 3.58
C ILE A 241 14.70 -7.25 2.64
N LEU A 242 13.61 -7.93 2.94
CA LEU A 242 12.28 -7.64 2.45
C LEU A 242 11.48 -6.96 3.56
N PHE A 243 10.75 -5.92 3.22
CA PHE A 243 9.82 -5.28 4.15
C PHE A 243 8.57 -4.81 3.41
N ILE A 244 7.46 -4.74 4.14
CA ILE A 244 6.22 -4.17 3.64
C ILE A 244 6.37 -2.65 3.67
N GLY A 245 6.58 -2.04 2.50
CA GLY A 245 6.67 -0.59 2.37
C GLY A 245 5.30 0.06 2.23
N HIS A 246 4.30 -0.68 1.77
CA HIS A 246 2.90 -0.25 1.79
C HIS A 246 1.95 -1.42 2.03
N VAL A 247 0.84 -1.14 2.71
CA VAL A 247 -0.23 -2.11 2.92
C VAL A 247 -1.59 -1.43 3.02
N GLY A 248 -2.61 -2.08 2.48
CA GLY A 248 -4.00 -1.70 2.69
C GLY A 248 -4.88 -2.94 2.79
N ILE A 249 -6.18 -2.72 2.95
CA ILE A 249 -7.16 -3.80 2.98
C ILE A 249 -8.08 -3.72 1.76
N LEU A 250 -8.43 -4.89 1.23
CA LEU A 250 -9.31 -5.05 0.09
C LEU A 250 -10.56 -5.82 0.53
N ILE A 251 -11.73 -5.30 0.20
CA ILE A 251 -13.01 -6.01 0.39
C ILE A 251 -13.81 -6.01 -0.91
N PRO A 252 -14.54 -7.10 -1.24
CA PRO A 252 -15.47 -7.12 -2.34
C PRO A 252 -16.74 -6.34 -1.99
N GLU A 253 -17.30 -5.67 -2.99
CA GLU A 253 -18.59 -4.99 -2.90
C GLU A 253 -19.71 -5.78 -3.58
N LYS A 254 -20.96 -5.39 -3.30
CA LYS A 254 -22.15 -6.08 -3.80
C LYS A 254 -22.27 -6.05 -5.32
N ASP A 255 -21.72 -5.02 -5.96
CA ASP A 255 -21.73 -4.85 -7.42
C ASP A 255 -20.55 -5.56 -8.13
N GLY A 256 -19.78 -6.39 -7.40
CA GLY A 256 -18.64 -7.11 -7.92
C GLY A 256 -17.35 -6.29 -8.01
N LYS A 257 -17.38 -5.00 -7.67
CA LYS A 257 -16.18 -4.17 -7.55
C LYS A 257 -15.43 -4.46 -6.26
N LEU A 258 -14.26 -3.87 -6.15
CA LEU A 258 -13.38 -3.97 -5.00
C LEU A 258 -13.20 -2.60 -4.37
N MET A 259 -13.35 -2.54 -3.05
CA MET A 259 -13.02 -1.37 -2.27
C MET A 259 -11.69 -1.59 -1.56
N PHE A 260 -10.72 -0.72 -1.84
CA PHE A 260 -9.41 -0.71 -1.21
C PHE A 260 -9.33 0.46 -0.23
N ILE A 261 -8.99 0.18 1.03
CA ILE A 261 -8.80 1.19 2.06
C ILE A 261 -7.32 1.23 2.41
N GLU A 262 -6.76 2.44 2.38
CA GLU A 262 -5.35 2.66 2.67
C GLU A 262 -5.12 3.95 3.43
N LYS A 263 -3.95 4.01 4.07
CA LYS A 263 -3.36 5.22 4.64
C LYS A 263 -1.98 5.34 4.06
N LEU A 264 -1.77 6.26 3.11
CA LEU A 264 -0.57 6.23 2.27
C LEU A 264 0.74 6.47 3.04
N ALA A 265 0.74 7.43 3.95
CA ALA A 265 1.87 7.78 4.81
C ALA A 265 1.32 8.33 6.13
N PHE A 266 2.17 8.76 7.05
CA PHE A 266 1.73 9.43 8.28
C PHE A 266 1.00 10.76 7.97
N GLN A 267 1.55 11.53 7.03
CA GLN A 267 1.06 12.85 6.64
C GLN A 267 -0.06 12.79 5.60
N GLN A 268 -0.05 11.79 4.72
CA GLN A 268 -1.02 11.69 3.64
C GLN A 268 -2.36 11.14 4.13
N PRO A 269 -3.50 11.51 3.52
CA PRO A 269 -4.81 11.19 4.05
C PRO A 269 -5.15 9.71 4.00
N TYR A 270 -6.18 9.35 4.78
CA TYR A 270 -6.92 8.12 4.55
C TYR A 270 -7.60 8.18 3.17
N GLN A 271 -7.59 7.06 2.48
CA GLN A 271 -8.21 6.94 1.18
C GLN A 271 -9.04 5.68 1.07
N VAL A 272 -10.13 5.80 0.32
CA VAL A 272 -10.91 4.68 -0.17
C VAL A 272 -10.92 4.75 -1.68
N LEU A 273 -10.48 3.69 -2.33
CA LEU A 273 -10.38 3.57 -3.78
C LEU A 273 -11.28 2.44 -4.28
N LYS A 274 -11.85 2.60 -5.46
CA LYS A 274 -12.71 1.60 -6.11
C LYS A 274 -12.03 1.05 -7.34
N PHE A 275 -11.98 -0.27 -7.44
CA PHE A 275 -11.40 -0.99 -8.58
C PHE A 275 -12.42 -1.97 -9.15
N ASN A 276 -12.43 -2.16 -10.46
CA ASN A 276 -13.25 -3.19 -11.10
C ASN A 276 -12.70 -4.60 -10.86
N ASN A 277 -11.39 -4.74 -10.67
CA ASN A 277 -10.73 -6.03 -10.47
C ASN A 277 -9.30 -5.86 -9.89
N ARG A 278 -8.65 -6.98 -9.59
CA ARG A 278 -7.28 -7.02 -9.04
C ARG A 278 -6.20 -6.57 -10.01
N THR A 279 -6.46 -6.59 -11.33
CA THR A 279 -5.52 -6.04 -12.32
C THR A 279 -5.43 -4.52 -12.17
N GLU A 280 -6.55 -3.82 -12.00
CA GLU A 280 -6.54 -2.36 -11.75
C GLU A 280 -5.86 -2.00 -10.42
N LEU A 281 -6.10 -2.79 -9.36
CA LEU A 281 -5.39 -2.63 -8.08
C LEU A 281 -3.88 -2.80 -8.25
N ASN A 282 -3.45 -3.82 -8.99
CA ASN A 282 -2.03 -4.01 -9.31
C ASN A 282 -1.47 -2.79 -10.02
N ASP A 283 -2.15 -2.31 -11.07
CA ASP A 283 -1.70 -1.17 -11.85
C ASP A 283 -1.51 0.06 -10.99
N TYR A 284 -2.48 0.38 -10.13
CA TYR A 284 -2.39 1.48 -9.18
C TYR A 284 -1.15 1.36 -8.29
N LEU A 285 -0.97 0.22 -7.62
CA LEU A 285 0.14 0.01 -6.69
C LEU A 285 1.50 0.00 -7.41
N MET A 286 1.61 -0.65 -8.56
CA MET A 286 2.84 -0.70 -9.33
C MET A 286 3.16 0.63 -10.01
N ASN A 287 2.15 1.43 -10.39
CA ASN A 287 2.38 2.79 -10.87
C ASN A 287 3.07 3.65 -9.81
N LYS A 288 2.66 3.46 -8.55
CA LYS A 288 3.15 4.23 -7.41
C LYS A 288 4.53 3.76 -6.95
N TYR A 289 4.76 2.45 -6.89
CA TYR A 289 5.91 1.88 -6.20
C TYR A 289 6.97 1.27 -7.12
N ASP A 290 6.62 0.76 -8.29
CA ASP A 290 7.59 0.25 -9.29
C ASP A 290 8.03 1.38 -10.22
N THR A 291 8.82 2.31 -9.67
CA THR A 291 9.29 3.53 -10.36
C THR A 291 10.82 3.66 -10.40
N ALA A 292 11.54 2.92 -9.57
CA ALA A 292 12.99 2.97 -9.53
C ALA A 292 13.62 2.23 -10.72
N TRP A 293 14.67 2.84 -11.30
CA TRP A 293 15.42 2.29 -12.43
C TRP A 293 16.81 1.83 -12.02
N GLY A 294 17.33 0.79 -12.70
CA GLY A 294 18.73 0.34 -12.58
C GLY A 294 19.16 -0.21 -11.21
N GLN A 295 18.24 -0.37 -10.26
CA GLN A 295 18.60 -0.79 -8.89
C GLN A 295 19.16 -2.23 -8.85
N PRO A 296 20.10 -2.53 -7.94
CA PRO A 296 20.63 -3.89 -7.76
C PRO A 296 19.64 -4.84 -7.08
N VAL A 297 18.53 -4.32 -6.56
CA VAL A 297 17.48 -5.06 -5.85
C VAL A 297 16.37 -5.53 -6.80
N ALA A 298 15.51 -6.41 -6.29
CA ALA A 298 14.30 -6.84 -6.99
C ALA A 298 13.29 -5.68 -7.10
N ARG A 299 12.46 -5.72 -8.15
CA ARG A 299 11.29 -4.83 -8.23
C ARG A 299 10.33 -5.12 -7.07
N PRO A 300 9.51 -4.13 -6.66
CA PRO A 300 8.44 -4.39 -5.70
C PRO A 300 7.49 -5.48 -6.19
N PHE A 301 6.91 -6.23 -5.25
CA PHE A 301 5.91 -7.25 -5.54
C PHE A 301 4.74 -7.17 -4.57
N ILE A 302 3.57 -7.62 -5.03
CA ILE A 302 2.31 -7.48 -4.31
C ILE A 302 1.84 -8.84 -3.84
N MET A 303 1.61 -8.99 -2.55
CA MET A 303 0.96 -10.17 -1.99
C MET A 303 -0.46 -9.85 -1.55
N GLU A 304 -1.39 -10.75 -1.84
CA GLU A 304 -2.73 -10.77 -1.28
C GLU A 304 -2.76 -11.86 -0.20
N ASN A 305 -2.83 -11.43 1.06
CA ASN A 305 -2.54 -12.30 2.21
C ASN A 305 -1.16 -12.96 2.03
N ASP A 306 -1.08 -14.28 2.15
CA ASP A 306 0.13 -15.11 2.06
C ASP A 306 0.49 -15.60 0.64
N GLU A 307 -0.19 -15.10 -0.40
CA GLU A 307 0.08 -15.48 -1.78
C GLU A 307 0.44 -14.29 -2.66
N LEU A 308 1.24 -14.52 -3.70
CA LEU A 308 1.47 -13.51 -4.73
C LEU A 308 0.12 -13.13 -5.35
N LEU A 309 -0.12 -11.83 -5.53
CA LEU A 309 -1.33 -11.35 -6.18
C LEU A 309 -1.49 -12.03 -7.54
N LYS A 310 -2.62 -12.70 -7.75
CA LYS A 310 -2.87 -13.51 -8.96
C LYS A 310 -2.64 -12.74 -10.26
N GLU A 311 -2.96 -11.47 -10.26
CA GLU A 311 -2.86 -10.55 -11.41
C GLU A 311 -1.57 -9.70 -11.36
N TYR A 312 -0.56 -10.14 -10.60
CA TYR A 312 0.71 -9.41 -10.47
C TYR A 312 1.35 -9.18 -11.83
N ARG A 313 1.61 -7.90 -12.14
CA ARG A 313 2.37 -7.49 -13.33
C ARG A 313 3.17 -6.22 -13.04
N ASN A 314 4.35 -6.12 -13.63
CA ASN A 314 5.21 -4.95 -13.49
C ASN A 314 4.57 -3.68 -14.06
N ASN A 315 5.05 -2.51 -13.63
CA ASN A 315 4.66 -1.25 -14.23
C ASN A 315 5.21 -1.19 -15.68
N PRO A 316 4.33 -1.14 -16.71
CA PRO A 316 4.78 -1.11 -18.11
C PRO A 316 5.52 0.19 -18.46
N ASN A 317 5.33 1.25 -17.67
CA ASN A 317 6.04 2.51 -17.85
C ASN A 317 7.45 2.49 -17.23
N ASN A 318 7.73 1.55 -16.33
CA ASN A 318 9.07 1.35 -15.79
C ASN A 318 9.85 0.36 -16.68
N LYS A 319 10.44 0.90 -17.75
CA LYS A 319 11.36 0.16 -18.62
C LYS A 319 12.68 -0.03 -17.89
N SER A 320 12.86 -1.19 -17.24
CA SER A 320 14.18 -1.62 -16.74
C SER A 320 15.15 -1.73 -17.90
#